data_AF-A0A9E1NBL2-F1
#
_entry.id   AF-A0A9E1NBL2-F1
#
_cell.length_a   1.000
_cell.length_b   1.000
_cell.length_c   1.000
_cell.angle_alpha   90.00
_cell.angle_beta   90.00
_cell.angle_gamma   90.00
#
_symmetry.space_group_name_H-M   'P 1'
#
loop_
_entity.id
_entity.type
_entity.pdbx_description
1 polymer ?
#
loop_
_entity_poly.entity_id
_entity_poly.type
_entity_poly.pdbx_seq_one_letter_code
_entity_poly.pdbx_strand_id
1 'polypeptide(L)'
;MDFGISFPQTQIGNDPVVIRNFVETAEELGFERLTLVDHILGAREAKDAPWAVHYTIEYGFHEPMTLFAWIAGFTKTIRLVTANVVLPQRQTELVAKQAAEIDILTGGRLDLGIGVGW
;
A
#
# COMPACT_ATOMS: atom_id res chain seq x y z
N MET A 1 8.50 -17.89 10.05
CA MET A 1 8.04 -17.08 11.19
C MET A 1 7.56 -15.82 10.52
N ASP A 2 6.26 -15.56 10.54
CA ASP A 2 5.61 -14.64 9.60
C ASP A 2 5.85 -13.18 10.00
N PHE A 3 6.86 -12.55 9.40
CA PHE A 3 7.20 -11.14 9.64
C PHE A 3 6.89 -10.30 8.41
N GLY A 4 6.11 -9.24 8.62
CA GLY A 4 5.84 -8.21 7.62
C GLY A 4 6.53 -6.89 7.94
N ILE A 5 6.60 -6.02 6.95
CA ILE A 5 7.10 -4.65 7.08
C ILE A 5 6.06 -3.66 6.56
N SER A 6 5.96 -2.50 7.21
CA SER A 6 5.18 -1.39 6.69
C SER A 6 6.01 -0.63 5.68
N PHE A 7 5.41 -0.39 4.51
CA PHE A 7 5.94 0.60 3.59
C PHE A 7 5.98 1.98 4.30
N PRO A 8 7.00 2.82 4.11
CA PRO A 8 7.09 4.12 4.78
C PRO A 8 6.36 5.19 3.96
N GLN A 9 5.02 5.22 4.00
CA GLN A 9 4.21 6.02 3.07
C GLN A 9 4.62 7.48 3.02
N THR A 10 4.78 8.10 4.19
CA THR A 10 5.00 9.54 4.31
C THR A 10 6.46 9.92 4.30
N GLN A 11 7.37 8.97 4.54
CA GLN A 11 8.80 9.21 4.68
C GLN A 11 9.61 8.86 3.43
N ILE A 12 9.12 7.96 2.56
CA ILE A 12 9.90 7.45 1.44
C ILE A 12 10.02 8.45 0.26
N GLY A 13 9.09 9.40 0.16
CA GLY A 13 9.02 10.35 -0.95
C GLY A 13 8.55 9.73 -2.27
N ASN A 14 8.95 10.34 -3.39
CA ASN A 14 8.45 10.00 -4.74
C ASN A 14 9.52 9.46 -5.70
N ASP A 15 10.75 9.24 -5.23
CA ASP A 15 11.83 8.72 -6.07
C ASP A 15 11.63 7.21 -6.31
N PRO A 16 11.35 6.76 -7.55
CA PRO A 16 11.13 5.35 -7.84
C PRO A 16 12.35 4.48 -7.58
N VAL A 17 13.58 5.02 -7.60
CA VAL A 17 14.79 4.27 -7.24
C VAL A 17 14.80 3.98 -5.75
N VAL A 18 14.49 4.97 -4.91
CA VAL A 18 14.41 4.80 -3.45
C VAL A 18 13.31 3.81 -3.09
N ILE A 19 12.14 3.92 -3.71
CA ILE A 19 11.00 3.03 -3.48
C ILE A 19 11.37 1.58 -3.87
N ARG A 20 11.95 1.37 -5.06
CA ARG A 20 12.41 0.05 -5.50
C ARG A 20 13.42 -0.54 -4.52
N ASN A 21 14.47 0.22 -4.18
CA ASN A 21 15.53 -0.24 -3.30
C ASN A 21 14.97 -0.69 -1.94
N PHE A 22 14.02 0.05 -1.36
CA PHE A 22 13.36 -0.34 -0.12
C PHE A 22 12.65 -1.70 -0.26
N VAL A 23 11.86 -1.87 -1.33
CA VAL A 23 11.05 -3.07 -1.55
C VAL A 23 11.91 -4.29 -1.83
N GLU A 24 12.91 -4.16 -2.70
CA GLU A 24 13.86 -5.25 -3.00
C GLU A 24 14.66 -5.62 -1.74
N THR A 25 15.14 -4.63 -0.97
CA THR A 25 15.84 -4.88 0.30
C THR A 25 14.93 -5.60 1.31
N ALA A 26 13.65 -5.21 1.41
CA ALA A 26 12.71 -5.90 2.30
C ALA A 26 12.52 -7.37 1.91
N GLU A 27 12.39 -7.66 0.62
CA GLU A 27 12.29 -9.04 0.12
C GLU A 27 13.59 -9.83 0.38
N GLU A 28 14.76 -9.23 0.11
CA GLU A 28 16.09 -9.84 0.34
C GLU A 28 16.37 -10.14 1.81
N LEU A 29 15.89 -9.29 2.73
CA LEU A 29 15.97 -9.51 4.18
C LEU A 29 14.99 -10.60 4.67
N GLY A 30 14.14 -11.13 3.79
CA GLY A 30 13.22 -12.23 4.09
C GLY A 30 11.90 -11.80 4.72
N PHE A 31 11.50 -10.52 4.59
CA PHE A 31 10.13 -10.13 4.96
C PHE A 31 9.12 -10.81 4.04
N GLU A 32 8.11 -11.44 4.63
CA GLU A 32 7.10 -12.21 3.90
C GLU A 32 5.98 -11.31 3.36
N ARG A 33 5.77 -10.13 3.95
CA ARG A 33 4.68 -9.20 3.63
C ARG A 33 5.15 -7.74 3.61
N LEU A 34 4.69 -7.01 2.60
CA LEU A 34 4.77 -5.55 2.51
C LEU A 34 3.37 -4.97 2.69
N THR A 35 3.16 -4.17 3.73
CA THR A 35 1.86 -3.55 4.02
C THR A 35 1.82 -2.10 3.56
N LEU A 36 0.70 -1.70 2.95
CA LEU A 36 0.47 -0.33 2.50
C LEU A 36 -0.95 0.16 2.86
N VAL A 37 -1.05 1.34 3.46
CA VAL A 37 -2.33 1.99 3.80
C VAL A 37 -2.90 2.77 2.61
N ASP A 38 -4.22 2.94 2.54
CA ASP A 38 -4.91 3.69 1.48
C ASP A 38 -5.24 5.12 1.92
N HIS A 39 -4.88 6.09 1.08
CA HIS A 39 -5.29 7.49 1.19
C HIS A 39 -5.47 8.05 -0.23
N ILE A 40 -6.71 8.37 -0.62
CA ILE A 40 -6.99 9.03 -1.90
C ILE A 40 -6.57 10.50 -1.88
N LEU A 41 -6.78 11.16 -0.74
CA LEU A 41 -6.40 12.55 -0.49
C LEU A 41 -5.81 12.68 0.92
N GLY A 42 -4.91 13.64 1.10
CA GLY A 42 -4.45 14.04 2.42
C GLY A 42 -5.59 14.69 3.22
N ALA A 43 -5.54 14.58 4.55
CA ALA A 43 -6.51 15.20 5.42
C ALA A 43 -6.12 16.66 5.73
N ARG A 44 -7.10 17.56 5.75
CA ARG A 44 -6.93 18.85 6.43
C ARG A 44 -6.92 18.55 7.94
N GLU A 45 -5.97 19.12 8.69
CA GLU A 45 -5.74 18.85 10.12
C GLU A 45 -7.01 18.41 10.86
N ALA A 46 -7.06 17.14 11.26
CA ALA A 46 -8.10 16.66 12.16
C ALA A 46 -7.75 17.16 13.56
N LYS A 47 -8.08 18.42 13.85
CA LYS A 47 -7.69 19.10 15.11
C LYS A 47 -8.19 18.38 16.36
N ASP A 48 -9.23 17.55 16.24
CA ASP A 48 -9.98 17.02 17.40
C ASP A 48 -10.14 15.49 17.41
N ALA A 49 -9.47 14.74 16.53
CA ALA A 49 -9.56 13.27 16.50
C ALA A 49 -8.35 12.62 17.21
N PRO A 50 -8.53 11.95 18.37
CA PRO A 50 -7.44 11.33 19.12
C PRO A 50 -6.69 10.22 18.36
N TRP A 51 -7.32 9.66 17.32
CA TRP A 51 -6.81 8.59 16.46
C TRP A 51 -6.23 9.11 15.15
N ALA A 52 -6.37 10.40 14.85
CA ALA A 52 -5.78 10.96 13.64
C ALA A 52 -4.27 11.03 13.84
N VAL A 53 -3.57 10.06 13.25
CA VAL A 53 -2.13 10.19 13.06
C VAL A 53 -1.92 11.47 12.25
N HIS A 54 -0.98 12.31 12.70
CA HIS A 54 -0.79 13.69 12.24
C HIS A 54 -0.25 13.78 10.80
N TYR A 55 -0.99 13.27 9.81
CA TYR A 55 -0.71 13.51 8.41
C TYR A 55 -1.64 14.63 7.92
N THR A 56 -1.03 15.73 7.48
CA THR A 56 -1.70 16.83 6.79
C THR A 56 -1.76 16.59 5.28
N ILE A 57 -2.36 17.53 4.55
CA ILE A 57 -2.34 17.58 3.08
C ILE A 57 -0.93 17.63 2.47
N GLU A 58 0.09 17.96 3.27
CA GLU A 58 1.48 18.05 2.80
C GLU A 58 2.17 16.69 2.70
N TYR A 59 1.59 15.64 3.30
CA TYR A 59 2.15 14.30 3.23
C TYR A 59 1.72 13.58 1.95
N GLY A 60 2.70 13.05 1.23
CA GLY A 60 2.46 12.19 0.08
C GLY A 60 2.03 10.80 0.52
N PHE A 61 1.00 10.27 -0.14
CA PHE A 61 0.61 8.87 -0.07
C PHE A 61 0.62 8.30 -1.48
N HIS A 62 1.24 7.13 -1.63
CA HIS A 62 1.16 6.38 -2.88
C HIS A 62 -0.16 5.63 -2.93
N GLU A 63 -0.81 5.64 -4.10
CA GLU A 63 -2.06 4.92 -4.29
C GLU A 63 -1.78 3.39 -4.32
N PRO A 64 -2.43 2.58 -3.46
CA PRO A 64 -2.06 1.19 -3.29
C PRO A 64 -2.11 0.29 -4.51
N MET A 65 -3.18 0.38 -5.29
CA MET A 65 -3.42 -0.57 -6.38
C MET A 65 -2.39 -0.36 -7.50
N THR A 66 -2.09 0.88 -7.82
CA THR A 66 -1.11 1.26 -8.85
C THR A 66 0.33 1.02 -8.39
N LEU A 67 0.67 1.34 -7.13
CA LEU A 67 1.99 1.05 -6.58
C LEU A 67 2.24 -0.46 -6.53
N PHE A 68 1.26 -1.26 -6.09
CA PHE A 68 1.38 -2.73 -6.07
C PHE A 68 1.49 -3.32 -7.46
N ALA A 69 0.75 -2.81 -8.45
CA ALA A 69 0.91 -3.24 -9.85
C ALA A 69 2.34 -3.00 -10.36
N TRP A 70 2.98 -1.88 -9.99
CA TRP A 70 4.37 -1.60 -10.33
C TRP A 70 5.34 -2.52 -9.58
N ILE A 71 5.15 -2.73 -8.27
CA ILE A 71 5.95 -3.63 -7.42
C ILE A 71 5.89 -5.09 -7.89
N ALA A 72 4.73 -5.53 -8.38
CA ALA A 72 4.55 -6.87 -8.92
C ALA A 72 5.54 -7.20 -10.04
N GLY A 73 5.97 -6.18 -10.81
CA GLY A 73 6.89 -6.35 -11.93
C GLY A 73 8.33 -6.72 -11.55
N PHE A 74 8.75 -6.48 -10.30
CA PHE A 74 10.14 -6.71 -9.89
C PHE A 74 10.34 -7.53 -8.62
N THR A 75 9.28 -7.80 -7.85
CA THR A 75 9.34 -8.72 -6.70
C THR A 75 9.02 -10.16 -7.09
N LYS A 76 9.41 -11.14 -6.28
CA LYS A 76 9.24 -12.57 -6.57
C LYS A 76 8.48 -13.35 -5.52
N THR A 77 8.61 -13.00 -4.25
CA THR A 77 8.13 -13.81 -3.12
C THR A 77 7.33 -13.01 -2.11
N ILE A 78 7.66 -11.72 -1.91
CA ILE A 78 6.99 -10.89 -0.90
C ILE A 78 5.49 -10.72 -1.24
N ARG A 79 4.62 -10.87 -0.25
CA ARG A 79 3.18 -10.64 -0.41
C ARG A 79 2.86 -9.15 -0.28
N LEU A 80 1.94 -8.67 -1.11
CA LEU A 80 1.50 -7.28 -1.14
C LEU A 80 0.18 -7.16 -0.40
N VAL A 81 0.16 -6.44 0.71
CA VAL A 81 -0.97 -6.42 1.64
C VAL A 81 -1.55 -5.01 1.73
N THR A 82 -2.81 -4.84 1.36
CA THR A 82 -3.51 -3.57 1.60
C THR A 82 -3.99 -3.51 3.05
N ALA A 83 -3.66 -2.45 3.77
CA ALA A 83 -3.94 -2.30 5.19
C ALA A 83 -4.55 -0.93 5.54
N ASN A 84 -5.72 -0.56 5.03
CA ASN A 84 -6.65 -1.28 4.16
C ASN A 84 -7.06 -0.38 2.99
N VAL A 85 -7.61 -0.96 1.91
CA VAL A 85 -8.32 -0.17 0.89
C VAL A 85 -9.65 0.32 1.46
N VAL A 86 -9.92 1.62 1.33
CA VAL A 86 -11.18 2.24 1.77
C VAL A 86 -12.23 2.06 0.67
N LEU A 87 -12.93 0.92 0.70
CA LEU A 87 -13.84 0.52 -0.37
C LEU A 87 -14.95 1.54 -0.70
N PRO A 88 -15.60 2.22 0.27
CA PRO A 88 -16.65 3.18 -0.05
C PRO A 88 -16.18 4.38 -0.88
N GLN A 89 -14.88 4.66 -0.95
CA GLN A 89 -14.32 5.75 -1.75
C GLN A 89 -14.04 5.35 -3.21
N ARG A 90 -14.28 4.10 -3.59
CA ARG A 90 -13.89 3.53 -4.89
C ARG A 90 -15.06 2.77 -5.54
N GLN A 91 -15.05 2.71 -6.86
CA GLN A 91 -16.03 1.90 -7.60
C GLN A 91 -15.72 0.41 -7.39
N THR A 92 -16.71 -0.37 -6.93
CA THR A 92 -16.52 -1.75 -6.49
C THR A 92 -15.95 -2.66 -7.58
N GLU A 93 -16.52 -2.62 -8.79
CA GLU A 93 -16.09 -3.48 -9.88
C GLU A 93 -14.68 -3.10 -10.38
N LEU A 94 -14.32 -1.82 -10.31
CA LEU A 94 -12.97 -1.36 -10.63
C LEU A 94 -11.94 -1.90 -9.65
N VAL A 95 -12.19 -1.80 -8.33
CA VAL A 95 -11.28 -2.35 -7.31
C VAL A 95 -11.14 -3.86 -7.47
N ALA A 96 -12.24 -4.56 -7.73
CA ALA A 96 -12.21 -6.00 -7.99
C ALA A 96 -11.34 -6.34 -9.21
N LYS A 97 -11.46 -5.58 -10.31
CA LYS A 97 -10.65 -5.80 -11.51
C LYS A 97 -9.18 -5.48 -11.28
N GLN A 98 -8.87 -4.41 -10.55
CA GLN A 98 -7.49 -4.05 -10.18
C GLN A 98 -6.86 -5.12 -9.28
N ALA A 99 -7.58 -5.60 -8.27
CA ALA A 99 -7.11 -6.64 -7.38
C ALA A 99 -6.84 -7.95 -8.14
N ALA A 100 -7.75 -8.36 -9.02
CA ALA A 100 -7.56 -9.54 -9.86
C ALA A 100 -6.32 -9.41 -10.76
N GLU A 101 -6.07 -8.23 -11.33
CA GLU A 101 -4.90 -8.00 -12.18
C GLU A 101 -3.59 -8.10 -11.37
N ILE A 102 -3.53 -7.48 -10.19
CA ILE A 102 -2.35 -7.57 -9.32
C ILE A 102 -2.13 -9.02 -8.87
N ASP A 103 -3.19 -9.76 -8.54
CA ASP A 103 -3.07 -11.15 -8.15
C ASP A 103 -2.49 -12.01 -9.29
N ILE A 104 -2.92 -11.79 -10.53
CA ILE A 104 -2.36 -12.44 -11.72
C ILE A 104 -0.88 -12.05 -11.91
N LEU A 105 -0.56 -10.76 -11.88
CA LEU A 105 0.81 -10.25 -12.11
C LEU A 105 1.80 -10.74 -11.05
N THR A 106 1.32 -10.93 -9.82
CA THR A 106 2.15 -11.42 -8.72
C THR A 106 2.21 -12.93 -8.62
N GLY A 107 1.29 -13.66 -9.27
CA GLY A 107 1.15 -15.11 -9.11
C GLY A 107 0.53 -15.52 -7.78
N GLY A 108 -0.49 -14.79 -7.30
CA GLY A 108 -1.21 -15.14 -6.06
C GLY A 108 -0.67 -14.46 -4.79
N ARG A 109 0.10 -13.36 -4.92
CA ARG A 109 0.75 -12.69 -3.78
C ARG A 109 0.02 -11.43 -3.30
N LEU A 110 -1.23 -11.22 -3.69
CA LEU A 110 -2.05 -10.14 -3.14
C LEU A 110 -2.82 -10.62 -1.90
N ASP A 111 -2.74 -9.85 -0.81
CA ASP A 111 -3.64 -9.92 0.34
C ASP A 111 -4.49 -8.65 0.37
N LEU A 112 -5.74 -8.74 -0.09
CA LEU A 112 -6.65 -7.58 -0.20
C LEU A 112 -7.38 -7.32 1.13
N GLY A 113 -6.76 -6.55 2.02
CA GLY A 113 -7.43 -5.96 3.19
C GLY A 113 -8.31 -4.78 2.80
N ILE A 114 -9.56 -4.78 3.26
CA ILE A 114 -10.59 -3.78 2.95
C ILE A 114 -11.18 -3.19 4.23
N GLY A 115 -11.76 -1.99 4.13
CA GLY A 115 -12.63 -1.47 5.19
C GLY A 115 -13.40 -0.24 4.77
N VAL A 116 -14.09 0.34 5.76
CA VAL A 116 -15.10 1.39 5.55
C VAL A 116 -14.53 2.81 5.63
N GLY A 117 -13.25 2.95 5.99
CA GLY A 117 -12.62 4.24 6.26
C GLY A 117 -12.67 4.61 7.74
N TRP A 118 -12.22 5.83 8.04
CA TRP A 118 -12.18 6.44 9.37
C TRP A 118 -12.91 7.78 9.37
#